data_AF-A0A653XD04-F1
#
_entry.id   AF-A0A653XD04-F1
#
_cell.length_a   1.000
_cell.length_b   1.000
_cell.length_c   1.000
_cell.angle_alpha   90.00
_cell.angle_beta   90.00
_cell.angle_gamma   90.00
#
_symmetry.space_group_name_H-M   'P 1'
#
loop_
_entity.id
_entity.type
_entity.pdbx_description
1 polymer ?
#
loop_
_entity_poly.entity_id
_entity_poly.type
_entity_poly.pdbx_seq_one_letter_code
_entity_poly.pdbx_strand_id
1 'polypeptide(L)'
;MKLLARVLSVLVLVLAAGWVTSLPAPADPVVTPTAKPKPSPVAGLLGLLIGNGAPAGTGGQGGNGGLLIGNGGSAGAGGTGGNGGLLIGNGGSAGAGGKGGNAGLIGTGGTAGQGGTGGSGGVVAGSGGSGGVGGSGGTGGSAGIIGSGGAGGTGGTGGNGGVLAGNGGSAGGAGKGGAAGFLIGNGGSTGAGGTGGSGGLLFGKSGQPVLSALF
;
A
#
# COMPACT_ATOMS: atom_id res chain seq x y z
N MET A 1 -57.64 25.76 -76.72
CA MET A 1 -57.68 24.43 -76.04
C MET A 1 -56.47 23.53 -76.34
N LYS A 2 -55.94 23.48 -77.57
CA LYS A 2 -54.82 22.56 -77.93
C LYS A 2 -53.44 22.93 -77.33
N LEU A 3 -53.18 24.20 -77.04
CA LEU A 3 -51.91 24.67 -76.48
C LEU A 3 -51.77 24.32 -74.98
N LEU A 4 -52.86 24.50 -74.21
CA LEU A 4 -52.90 24.22 -72.78
C LEU A 4 -52.67 22.73 -72.48
N ALA A 5 -53.25 21.84 -73.30
CA ALA A 5 -53.03 20.40 -73.20
C ALA A 5 -51.57 19.98 -73.48
N ARG A 6 -50.89 20.67 -74.41
CA ARG A 6 -49.46 20.42 -74.67
C ARG A 6 -48.57 20.88 -73.53
N VAL A 7 -48.85 22.05 -72.94
CA VAL A 7 -48.08 22.56 -71.79
C VAL A 7 -48.27 21.65 -70.57
N LEU A 8 -49.49 21.18 -70.32
CA LEU A 8 -49.76 20.26 -69.21
C LEU A 8 -49.07 18.91 -69.42
N SER A 9 -49.04 18.40 -70.66
CA SER A 9 -48.39 17.13 -70.99
C SER A 9 -46.86 17.20 -70.84
N VAL A 10 -46.23 18.32 -71.24
CA VAL A 10 -44.79 18.54 -71.03
C VAL A 10 -44.48 18.70 -69.53
N LEU A 11 -45.32 19.42 -68.78
CA LEU A 11 -45.14 19.58 -67.34
C LEU A 11 -45.24 18.24 -66.59
N VAL A 12 -46.22 17.39 -66.97
CA VAL A 12 -46.36 16.02 -66.44
C VAL A 12 -45.16 15.16 -66.82
N LEU A 13 -44.62 15.30 -68.04
CA LEU A 13 -43.43 14.56 -68.46
C LEU A 13 -42.16 14.99 -67.71
N VAL A 14 -42.00 16.29 -67.43
CA VAL A 14 -40.87 16.82 -66.64
C VAL A 14 -40.96 16.37 -65.18
N LEU A 15 -42.17 16.31 -64.61
CA LEU A 15 -42.39 15.77 -63.26
C LEU A 15 -42.19 14.24 -63.20
N ALA A 16 -42.57 13.50 -64.24
CA ALA A 16 -42.38 12.05 -64.32
C ALA A 16 -40.92 11.64 -64.61
N ALA A 17 -40.13 12.50 -65.25
CA ALA A 17 -38.73 12.22 -65.61
C ALA A 17 -37.72 12.39 -64.47
N GLY A 18 -38.16 12.60 -63.22
CA GLY A 18 -37.32 12.37 -62.05
C GLY A 18 -36.09 13.26 -61.89
N TRP A 19 -36.10 14.48 -62.45
CA TRP A 19 -35.07 15.48 -62.16
C TRP A 19 -35.31 16.10 -60.78
N VAL A 20 -35.28 15.26 -59.74
CA VAL A 20 -35.03 15.72 -58.39
C VAL A 20 -33.55 16.07 -58.37
N THR A 21 -33.26 17.37 -58.39
CA THR A 21 -31.96 17.89 -57.99
C THR A 21 -31.67 17.33 -56.59
N SER A 22 -30.73 16.40 -56.49
CA SER A 22 -30.23 15.96 -55.20
C SER A 22 -29.59 17.17 -54.52
N LEU A 23 -30.30 17.74 -53.54
CA LEU A 23 -29.66 18.65 -52.60
C LEU A 23 -28.54 17.84 -51.92
N PRO A 24 -27.29 18.32 -51.89
CA PRO A 24 -26.22 17.61 -51.22
C PRO A 24 -26.65 17.36 -49.78
N ALA A 25 -26.61 16.10 -49.35
CA ALA A 25 -26.96 15.72 -48.00
C ALA A 25 -26.16 16.60 -47.02
N PRO A 26 -26.79 17.13 -45.95
CA PRO A 26 -26.06 17.85 -44.92
C PRO A 26 -24.94 16.94 -44.40
N ALA A 27 -23.69 17.44 -44.45
CA ALA A 27 -22.56 16.68 -43.94
C ALA A 27 -22.85 16.30 -42.49
N ASP A 28 -22.85 15.00 -42.20
CA ASP A 28 -22.98 14.51 -40.84
C ASP A 28 -21.94 15.23 -39.96
N PRO A 29 -22.31 15.69 -38.74
CA PRO A 29 -21.36 16.32 -37.85
C PRO A 29 -20.19 15.35 -37.65
N VAL A 30 -18.96 15.84 -37.85
CA VAL A 30 -17.74 15.07 -37.59
C VAL A 30 -17.71 14.77 -36.10
N VAL A 31 -18.24 13.62 -35.71
CA VAL A 31 -18.06 13.06 -34.38
C VAL A 31 -16.60 12.63 -34.33
N THR A 32 -15.70 13.49 -33.85
CA THR A 32 -14.36 13.06 -33.46
C THR A 32 -14.52 11.97 -32.41
N PRO A 33 -14.21 10.70 -32.72
CA PRO A 33 -14.32 9.65 -31.73
C PRO A 33 -13.23 9.91 -30.70
N THR A 34 -13.60 10.36 -29.50
CA THR A 34 -12.70 10.34 -28.35
C THR A 34 -12.55 8.89 -27.90
N ALA A 35 -11.85 8.10 -28.72
CA ALA A 35 -11.48 6.74 -28.35
C ALA A 35 -10.70 6.81 -27.04
N LYS A 36 -11.24 6.18 -25.99
CA LYS A 36 -10.53 6.02 -24.71
C LYS A 36 -9.14 5.44 -25.03
N PRO A 37 -8.04 6.08 -24.60
CA PRO A 37 -6.70 5.61 -24.94
C PRO A 37 -6.57 4.12 -24.59
N LYS A 38 -6.21 3.30 -25.57
CA LYS A 38 -5.95 1.87 -25.34
C LYS A 38 -4.80 1.77 -24.33
N PRO A 39 -4.92 0.99 -23.24
CA PRO A 39 -3.84 0.85 -22.26
C PRO A 39 -2.56 0.42 -22.97
N SER A 40 -1.48 1.19 -22.82
CA SER A 40 -0.22 0.79 -23.43
C SER A 40 0.29 -0.47 -22.71
N PRO A 41 0.72 -1.52 -23.43
CA PRO A 41 1.27 -2.72 -22.80
C PRO A 41 2.44 -2.39 -21.85
N VAL A 42 3.20 -1.35 -22.19
CA VAL A 42 4.29 -0.81 -21.37
C VAL A 42 3.78 -0.22 -20.05
N ALA A 43 2.68 0.56 -20.06
CA ALA A 43 2.11 1.09 -18.82
C ALA A 43 1.57 -0.03 -17.90
N GLY A 44 1.00 -1.09 -18.48
CA GLY A 44 0.58 -2.27 -17.71
C GLY A 44 1.76 -3.00 -17.06
N LEU A 45 2.84 -3.21 -17.81
CA LEU A 45 4.06 -3.83 -17.29
C LEU A 45 4.73 -2.96 -16.23
N LEU A 46 4.80 -1.65 -16.46
CA LEU A 46 5.34 -0.70 -15.50
C LEU A 46 4.53 -0.71 -14.20
N GLY A 47 3.20 -0.75 -14.27
CA GLY A 47 2.35 -0.85 -13.07
C GLY A 47 2.52 -2.16 -12.28
N LEU A 48 2.83 -3.27 -12.97
CA LEU A 48 3.17 -4.54 -12.32
C LEU A 48 4.54 -4.48 -11.62
N LEU A 49 5.52 -3.85 -12.27
CA LEU A 49 6.90 -3.81 -11.79
C LEU A 49 7.11 -2.74 -10.69
N ILE A 50 6.46 -1.60 -10.89
CA ILE A 50 6.61 -0.36 -10.12
C ILE A 50 5.20 0.19 -9.84
N GLY A 51 4.76 0.11 -8.60
CA GLY A 51 3.44 0.59 -8.23
C GLY A 51 3.12 0.38 -6.77
N ASN A 52 2.21 1.16 -6.20
CA ASN A 52 1.73 0.89 -4.86
C ASN A 52 0.56 -0.08 -4.91
N GLY A 53 0.46 -0.91 -3.88
CA GLY A 53 -0.71 -1.76 -3.68
C GLY A 53 -1.95 -0.94 -3.41
N ALA A 54 -3.08 -1.39 -3.97
CA ALA A 54 -4.36 -0.74 -3.74
C ALA A 54 -4.80 -0.95 -2.27
N PRO A 55 -5.41 0.06 -1.63
CA PRO A 55 -6.05 -0.13 -0.34
C PRO A 55 -7.26 -1.06 -0.49
N ALA A 56 -7.57 -1.80 0.57
CA ALA A 56 -8.68 -2.73 0.59
C ALA A 56 -9.95 -2.12 1.18
N GLY A 57 -11.10 -2.65 0.75
CA GLY A 57 -12.38 -2.46 1.45
C GLY A 57 -12.41 -3.22 2.78
N THR A 58 -13.53 -3.10 3.51
CA THR A 58 -13.75 -3.77 4.82
C THR A 58 -13.46 -5.27 4.75
N GLY A 59 -12.69 -5.82 5.71
CA GLY A 59 -12.31 -7.24 5.71
C GLY A 59 -11.19 -7.61 4.74
N GLY A 60 -10.90 -6.77 3.74
CA GLY A 60 -9.96 -7.08 2.67
C GLY A 60 -8.49 -6.88 3.07
N GLN A 61 -7.64 -7.72 2.49
CA GLN A 61 -6.19 -7.55 2.55
C GLN A 61 -5.76 -6.41 1.61
N GLY A 62 -4.85 -5.55 2.07
CA GLY A 62 -4.24 -4.54 1.20
C GLY A 62 -3.46 -5.17 0.05
N GLY A 63 -3.52 -4.59 -1.14
CA GLY A 63 -2.77 -5.09 -2.29
C GLY A 63 -1.26 -5.01 -2.06
N ASN A 64 -0.48 -5.91 -2.68
CA ASN A 64 0.98 -5.79 -2.65
C ASN A 64 1.43 -4.63 -3.54
N GLY A 65 2.59 -4.05 -3.20
CA GLY A 65 3.32 -3.18 -4.13
C GLY A 65 3.72 -3.92 -5.41
N GLY A 66 4.17 -3.15 -6.39
CA GLY A 66 4.77 -3.66 -7.62
C GLY A 66 5.93 -4.59 -7.28
N LEU A 67 6.19 -5.55 -8.17
CA LEU A 67 7.11 -6.67 -7.91
C LEU A 67 8.49 -6.20 -7.43
N LEU A 68 9.01 -5.09 -7.97
CA LEU A 68 10.34 -4.59 -7.64
C LEU A 68 10.24 -3.40 -6.69
N ILE A 69 9.40 -2.44 -7.04
CA ILE A 69 9.28 -1.18 -6.32
C ILE A 69 7.82 -0.90 -6.03
N GLY A 70 7.51 -0.62 -4.76
CA GLY A 70 6.14 -0.32 -4.39
C GLY A 70 5.87 -0.49 -2.91
N ASN A 71 5.04 0.37 -2.35
CA ASN A 71 4.53 0.14 -1.01
C ASN A 71 3.30 -0.78 -1.07
N GLY A 72 3.13 -1.62 -0.05
CA GLY A 72 1.90 -2.35 0.15
C GLY A 72 0.73 -1.41 0.47
N GLY A 73 -0.46 -1.77 0.00
CA GLY A 73 -1.70 -1.07 0.31
C GLY A 73 -2.18 -1.34 1.73
N SER A 74 -2.95 -0.40 2.28
CA SER A 74 -3.59 -0.57 3.58
C SER A 74 -4.74 -1.56 3.51
N ALA A 75 -4.94 -2.32 4.58
CA ALA A 75 -6.07 -3.25 4.70
C ALA A 75 -7.34 -2.57 5.21
N GLY A 76 -8.49 -3.20 4.98
CA GLY A 76 -9.71 -2.90 5.72
C GLY A 76 -9.70 -3.53 7.11
N ALA A 77 -10.70 -3.24 7.93
CA ALA A 77 -10.86 -3.85 9.27
C ALA A 77 -10.73 -5.38 9.21
N GLY A 78 -9.94 -5.99 10.11
CA GLY A 78 -9.63 -7.43 10.10
C GLY A 78 -8.54 -7.86 9.10
N GLY A 79 -8.25 -7.03 8.09
CA GLY A 79 -7.34 -7.36 6.99
C GLY A 79 -5.87 -7.14 7.33
N THR A 80 -5.01 -7.91 6.66
CA THR A 80 -3.55 -7.73 6.67
C THR A 80 -3.14 -6.61 5.71
N GLY A 81 -2.16 -5.80 6.09
CA GLY A 81 -1.56 -4.87 5.14
C GLY A 81 -0.83 -5.60 4.03
N GLY A 82 -0.80 -5.02 2.82
CA GLY A 82 -0.08 -5.62 1.69
C GLY A 82 1.43 -5.57 1.87
N ASN A 83 2.18 -6.43 1.20
CA ASN A 83 3.64 -6.39 1.24
C ASN A 83 4.20 -5.32 0.30
N GLY A 84 5.37 -4.77 0.64
CA GLY A 84 6.15 -3.94 -0.27
C GLY A 84 6.76 -4.76 -1.43
N GLY A 85 7.23 -4.06 -2.45
CA GLY A 85 7.98 -4.64 -3.57
C GLY A 85 9.29 -5.26 -3.12
N LEU A 86 9.80 -6.24 -3.86
CA LEU A 86 10.93 -7.08 -3.45
C LEU A 86 12.22 -6.29 -3.20
N LEU A 87 12.49 -5.24 -3.97
CA LEU A 87 13.73 -4.45 -3.84
C LEU A 87 13.52 -3.27 -2.91
N ILE A 88 12.51 -2.44 -3.18
CA ILE A 88 12.19 -1.26 -2.38
C ILE A 88 10.69 -1.20 -2.15
N GLY A 89 10.30 -1.19 -0.88
CA GLY A 89 8.90 -1.09 -0.56
C GLY A 89 8.63 -1.25 0.91
N ASN A 90 7.81 -0.36 1.44
CA ASN A 90 7.26 -0.48 2.78
C ASN A 90 6.06 -1.42 2.76
N GLY A 91 5.85 -2.12 3.87
CA GLY A 91 4.60 -2.85 4.09
C GLY A 91 3.43 -1.90 4.34
N GLY A 92 2.24 -2.30 3.90
CA GLY A 92 1.00 -1.60 4.15
C GLY A 92 0.51 -1.75 5.58
N SER A 93 -0.32 -0.80 6.04
CA SER A 93 -0.91 -0.87 7.37
C SER A 93 -2.07 -1.88 7.42
N ALA A 94 -2.24 -2.55 8.56
CA ALA A 94 -3.37 -3.44 8.77
C ALA A 94 -4.63 -2.71 9.26
N GLY A 95 -5.79 -3.33 9.07
CA GLY A 95 -6.99 -2.94 9.82
C GLY A 95 -7.00 -3.57 11.21
N ALA A 96 -7.97 -3.19 12.06
CA ALA A 96 -8.11 -3.73 13.43
C ALA A 96 -8.04 -5.26 13.47
N GLY A 97 -7.25 -5.84 14.38
CA GLY A 97 -6.98 -7.29 14.46
C GLY A 97 -5.97 -7.82 13.44
N GLY A 98 -5.65 -7.05 12.40
CA GLY A 98 -4.77 -7.46 11.31
C GLY A 98 -3.28 -7.21 11.57
N LYS A 99 -2.43 -7.97 10.88
CA LYS A 99 -0.97 -7.80 10.87
C LYS A 99 -0.56 -6.77 9.81
N GLY A 100 0.44 -5.94 10.12
CA GLY A 100 1.08 -5.08 9.13
C GLY A 100 1.78 -5.89 8.04
N GLY A 101 1.81 -5.36 6.80
CA GLY A 101 2.52 -5.99 5.70
C GLY A 101 4.04 -5.94 5.87
N ASN A 102 4.78 -6.84 5.24
CA ASN A 102 6.25 -6.81 5.32
C ASN A 102 6.85 -5.89 4.25
N ALA A 103 8.03 -5.35 4.54
CA ALA A 103 8.85 -4.68 3.54
C ALA A 103 9.60 -5.67 2.62
N GLY A 104 10.20 -5.14 1.56
CA GLY A 104 11.11 -5.87 0.66
C GLY A 104 12.53 -6.01 1.18
N LEU A 105 13.52 -5.84 0.30
CA LEU A 105 14.93 -5.79 0.68
C LEU A 105 15.25 -4.52 1.49
N ILE A 106 14.69 -3.40 1.06
CA ILE A 106 14.77 -2.10 1.72
C ILE A 106 13.35 -1.58 1.98
N GLY A 107 13.06 -1.23 3.22
CA GLY A 107 11.79 -0.59 3.59
C GLY A 107 11.37 -0.88 5.03
N THR A 108 10.33 -0.19 5.47
CA THR A 108 9.77 -0.36 6.81
C THR A 108 8.57 -1.29 6.77
N GLY A 109 8.47 -2.19 7.74
CA GLY A 109 7.28 -3.00 7.92
C GLY A 109 6.05 -2.14 8.24
N GLY A 110 4.87 -2.59 7.81
CA GLY A 110 3.63 -1.89 8.06
C GLY A 110 3.20 -1.97 9.52
N THR A 111 2.43 -0.98 9.98
CA THR A 111 1.87 -1.01 11.35
C THR A 111 0.70 -1.99 11.42
N ALA A 112 0.59 -2.69 12.54
CA ALA A 112 -0.57 -3.55 12.81
C ALA A 112 -1.81 -2.73 13.20
N GLY A 113 -2.98 -3.33 13.02
CA GLY A 113 -4.19 -2.84 13.69
C GLY A 113 -4.28 -3.42 15.11
N GLN A 114 -5.27 -2.98 15.89
CA GLN A 114 -5.42 -3.35 17.32
C GLN A 114 -5.20 -4.84 17.60
N GLY A 115 -4.38 -5.16 18.59
CA GLY A 115 -3.97 -6.54 18.94
C GLY A 115 -3.10 -7.28 17.91
N GLY A 116 -2.88 -6.71 16.72
CA GLY A 116 -2.12 -7.32 15.64
C GLY A 116 -0.61 -7.13 15.77
N THR A 117 0.15 -7.90 14.99
CA THR A 117 1.62 -7.81 14.95
C THR A 117 2.09 -6.85 13.83
N GLY A 118 3.12 -6.06 14.10
CA GLY A 118 3.74 -5.22 13.10
C GLY A 118 4.41 -6.03 11.99
N GLY A 119 4.50 -5.46 10.79
CA GLY A 119 5.21 -6.05 9.66
C GLY A 119 6.72 -6.06 9.87
N SER A 120 7.42 -6.99 9.22
CA SER A 120 8.88 -7.03 9.28
C SER A 120 9.49 -5.91 8.42
N GLY A 121 10.58 -5.33 8.90
CA GLY A 121 11.41 -4.40 8.14
C GLY A 121 12.18 -5.10 7.02
N GLY A 122 12.83 -4.30 6.20
CA GLY A 122 13.55 -4.79 5.03
C GLY A 122 14.69 -5.72 5.41
N VAL A 123 14.93 -6.74 4.57
CA VAL A 123 15.94 -7.77 4.84
C VAL A 123 17.34 -7.16 5.00
N VAL A 124 17.71 -6.19 4.17
CA VAL A 124 19.01 -5.50 4.28
C VAL A 124 18.89 -4.26 5.16
N ALA A 125 17.90 -3.43 4.89
CA ALA A 125 17.74 -2.17 5.60
C ALA A 125 16.26 -1.83 5.84
N GLY A 126 15.95 -1.49 7.08
CA GLY A 126 14.67 -0.89 7.43
C GLY A 126 14.12 -1.42 8.74
N SER A 127 13.18 -0.66 9.31
CA SER A 127 12.63 -0.94 10.63
C SER A 127 11.41 -1.84 10.56
N GLY A 128 11.20 -2.64 11.61
CA GLY A 128 9.93 -3.30 11.80
C GLY A 128 8.80 -2.31 12.07
N GLY A 129 7.58 -2.68 11.69
CA GLY A 129 6.38 -1.89 11.97
C GLY A 129 5.92 -2.06 13.42
N SER A 130 5.16 -1.10 13.93
CA SER A 130 4.62 -1.18 15.29
C SER A 130 3.52 -2.22 15.43
N GLY A 131 3.44 -2.87 16.58
CA GLY A 131 2.33 -3.71 16.99
C GLY A 131 1.09 -2.89 17.35
N GLY A 132 -0.07 -3.55 17.29
CA GLY A 132 -1.36 -2.95 17.59
C GLY A 132 -1.64 -2.81 19.07
N VAL A 133 -2.29 -1.71 19.45
CA VAL A 133 -2.77 -1.45 20.81
C VAL A 133 -4.02 -2.31 21.12
N GLY A 134 -4.17 -2.80 22.36
CA GLY A 134 -5.35 -3.54 22.85
C GLY A 134 -5.21 -5.07 22.89
N GLY A 135 -6.00 -5.75 23.73
CA GLY A 135 -5.93 -7.21 23.95
C GLY A 135 -4.66 -7.66 24.69
N SER A 136 -4.08 -8.81 24.29
CA SER A 136 -2.77 -9.28 24.79
C SER A 136 -1.57 -8.46 24.29
N GLY A 137 -1.81 -7.37 23.56
CA GLY A 137 -0.78 -6.45 23.08
C GLY A 137 -0.06 -6.95 21.84
N GLY A 138 -0.22 -6.21 20.73
CA GLY A 138 0.43 -6.55 19.47
C GLY A 138 1.95 -6.50 19.55
N THR A 139 2.65 -7.46 18.95
CA THR A 139 4.12 -7.44 18.91
C THR A 139 4.63 -6.48 17.83
N GLY A 140 5.73 -5.78 18.10
CA GLY A 140 6.43 -5.03 17.07
C GLY A 140 7.12 -5.95 16.08
N GLY A 141 7.18 -5.56 14.80
CA GLY A 141 7.92 -6.28 13.78
C GLY A 141 9.43 -6.18 14.00
N SER A 142 10.20 -7.16 13.50
CA SER A 142 11.67 -7.12 13.58
C SER A 142 12.28 -6.47 12.34
N ALA A 143 13.47 -5.90 12.48
CA ALA A 143 14.31 -5.48 11.35
C ALA A 143 15.14 -6.66 10.79
N GLY A 144 15.68 -6.49 9.57
CA GLY A 144 16.56 -7.47 8.92
C GLY A 144 18.01 -7.39 9.40
N ILE A 145 18.93 -6.93 8.53
CA ILE A 145 20.36 -6.80 8.87
C ILE A 145 20.64 -5.47 9.59
N ILE A 146 20.10 -4.37 9.05
CA ILE A 146 20.22 -3.03 9.62
C ILE A 146 18.83 -2.42 9.82
N GLY A 147 18.55 -1.91 11.01
CA GLY A 147 17.33 -1.17 11.29
C GLY A 147 16.80 -1.44 12.69
N SER A 148 15.86 -0.63 13.15
CA SER A 148 15.27 -0.81 14.48
C SER A 148 14.07 -1.76 14.44
N GLY A 149 13.89 -2.52 15.52
CA GLY A 149 12.62 -3.22 15.73
C GLY A 149 11.48 -2.24 15.95
N GLY A 150 10.26 -2.63 15.57
CA GLY A 150 9.05 -1.86 15.82
C GLY A 150 8.65 -1.92 17.29
N ALA A 151 7.91 -0.91 17.76
CA ALA A 151 7.40 -0.92 19.13
C ALA A 151 6.28 -1.96 19.30
N GLY A 152 6.19 -2.58 20.47
CA GLY A 152 5.02 -3.36 20.87
C GLY A 152 3.83 -2.44 21.18
N GLY A 153 2.61 -2.93 20.95
CA GLY A 153 1.39 -2.32 21.49
C GLY A 153 1.28 -2.55 23.00
N THR A 154 0.25 -2.00 23.66
CA THR A 154 0.04 -2.14 25.12
C THR A 154 0.06 -3.60 25.56
N GLY A 155 1.00 -3.97 26.44
CA GLY A 155 1.23 -5.36 26.89
C GLY A 155 2.07 -6.22 25.94
N GLY A 156 2.33 -5.73 24.73
CA GLY A 156 3.05 -6.43 23.68
C GLY A 156 4.55 -6.22 23.73
N THR A 157 5.29 -7.17 23.14
CA THR A 157 6.75 -7.12 23.05
C THR A 157 7.21 -6.19 21.93
N GLY A 158 8.30 -5.47 22.16
CA GLY A 158 9.00 -4.78 21.08
C GLY A 158 9.69 -5.77 20.14
N GLY A 159 9.78 -5.41 18.86
CA GLY A 159 10.49 -6.20 17.85
C GLY A 159 12.01 -6.07 17.98
N ASN A 160 12.75 -7.01 17.40
CA ASN A 160 14.21 -6.97 17.46
C ASN A 160 14.81 -5.99 16.45
N GLY A 161 15.90 -5.34 16.84
CA GLY A 161 16.77 -4.60 15.94
C GLY A 161 17.46 -5.52 14.93
N GLY A 162 18.04 -4.93 13.91
CA GLY A 162 18.69 -5.64 12.81
C GLY A 162 19.88 -6.44 13.31
N VAL A 163 20.12 -7.62 12.73
CA VAL A 163 21.10 -8.60 13.19
C VAL A 163 22.47 -8.00 13.49
N LEU A 164 22.96 -7.09 12.63
CA LEU A 164 24.26 -6.44 12.84
C LEU A 164 24.11 -5.14 13.62
N ALA A 165 23.18 -4.28 13.20
CA ALA A 165 23.01 -2.96 13.77
C ALA A 165 21.53 -2.57 13.84
N GLY A 166 21.12 -2.08 15.01
CA GLY A 166 19.76 -1.64 15.21
C GLY A 166 19.34 -1.61 16.67
N ASN A 167 18.47 -0.67 17.02
CA ASN A 167 17.87 -0.68 18.34
C ASN A 167 16.74 -1.70 18.40
N GLY A 168 16.58 -2.38 19.53
CA GLY A 168 15.36 -3.10 19.83
C GLY A 168 14.19 -2.15 20.00
N GLY A 169 13.00 -2.58 19.58
CA GLY A 169 11.77 -1.81 19.78
C GLY A 169 11.36 -1.79 21.24
N SER A 170 10.76 -0.69 21.69
CA SER A 170 10.19 -0.61 23.04
C SER A 170 9.00 -1.56 23.19
N ALA A 171 8.82 -2.12 24.38
CA ALA A 171 7.59 -2.82 24.73
C ALA A 171 6.46 -1.85 25.07
N GLY A 172 5.21 -2.32 25.01
CA GLY A 172 4.10 -1.65 25.67
C GLY A 172 3.81 -2.29 27.04
N GLY A 173 3.47 -1.47 28.05
CA GLY A 173 3.08 -1.95 29.39
C GLY A 173 4.07 -2.98 29.97
N ALA A 174 3.55 -4.07 30.54
CA ALA A 174 4.34 -5.17 31.12
C ALA A 174 5.05 -6.07 30.08
N GLY A 175 5.10 -5.68 28.81
CA GLY A 175 5.78 -6.44 27.75
C GLY A 175 7.31 -6.41 27.85
N LYS A 176 7.97 -7.22 27.02
CA LYS A 176 9.44 -7.28 26.93
C LYS A 176 9.97 -6.39 25.81
N GLY A 177 11.02 -5.62 26.09
CA GLY A 177 11.69 -4.82 25.08
C GLY A 177 12.43 -5.71 24.08
N GLY A 178 12.50 -5.30 22.82
CA GLY A 178 13.21 -6.05 21.79
C GLY A 178 14.72 -6.03 22.00
N ALA A 179 15.43 -7.05 21.53
CA ALA A 179 16.89 -7.05 21.53
C ALA A 179 17.45 -6.08 20.49
N ALA A 180 18.60 -5.48 20.78
CA ALA A 180 19.39 -4.74 19.80
C ALA A 180 20.04 -5.67 18.77
N GLY A 181 20.65 -5.06 17.76
CA GLY A 181 21.61 -5.74 16.89
C GLY A 181 22.85 -6.21 17.63
N PHE A 182 23.46 -7.27 17.13
CA PHE A 182 24.54 -7.98 17.80
C PHE A 182 25.77 -7.10 18.05
N LEU A 183 26.16 -6.25 17.09
CA LEU A 183 27.33 -5.36 17.24
C LEU A 183 26.93 -4.02 17.84
N ILE A 184 25.93 -3.37 17.25
CA ILE A 184 25.56 -1.97 17.56
C ILE A 184 24.06 -1.86 17.80
N GLY A 185 23.69 -1.19 18.89
CA GLY A 185 22.32 -0.79 19.18
C GLY A 185 21.94 -0.94 20.63
N ASN A 186 20.92 -0.20 21.05
CA ASN A 186 20.37 -0.29 22.38
C ASN A 186 19.19 -1.27 22.41
N GLY A 187 19.08 -2.02 23.49
CA GLY A 187 17.90 -2.84 23.75
C GLY A 187 16.67 -1.96 23.96
N GLY A 188 15.51 -2.48 23.58
CA GLY A 188 14.24 -1.78 23.72
C GLY A 188 13.87 -1.55 25.18
N SER A 189 13.35 -0.37 25.52
CA SER A 189 12.82 -0.07 26.86
C SER A 189 11.52 -0.83 27.14
N THR A 190 11.11 -0.88 28.40
CA THR A 190 9.82 -1.46 28.81
C THR A 190 8.93 -0.51 29.56
N GLY A 191 7.62 -0.79 29.52
CA GLY A 191 6.65 -0.20 30.42
C GLY A 191 6.71 -0.79 31.84
N ALA A 192 5.84 -0.30 32.72
CA ALA A 192 5.76 -0.75 34.10
C ALA A 192 5.59 -2.28 34.19
N GLY A 193 6.44 -2.93 34.99
CA GLY A 193 6.43 -4.38 35.20
C GLY A 193 7.05 -5.24 34.08
N GLY A 194 7.53 -4.63 32.99
CA GLY A 194 8.18 -5.33 31.88
C GLY A 194 9.71 -5.38 31.98
N THR A 195 10.35 -6.29 31.24
CA THR A 195 11.82 -6.44 31.18
C THR A 195 12.45 -5.85 29.92
N GLY A 196 13.43 -4.96 30.10
CA GLY A 196 14.21 -4.36 28.99
C GLY A 196 14.87 -5.39 28.06
N GLY A 197 15.10 -4.97 26.82
CA GLY A 197 15.84 -5.74 25.83
C GLY A 197 17.36 -5.73 26.07
N SER A 198 18.08 -6.62 25.42
CA SER A 198 19.56 -6.64 25.49
C SER A 198 20.19 -5.63 24.53
N GLY A 199 21.30 -5.00 24.93
CA GLY A 199 22.11 -4.13 24.06
C GLY A 199 23.12 -4.91 23.22
N GLY A 200 23.66 -4.27 22.18
CA GLY A 200 24.74 -4.82 21.34
C GLY A 200 26.09 -4.91 22.05
N LEU A 201 26.95 -5.80 21.55
CA LEU A 201 28.23 -6.19 22.16
C LEU A 201 29.26 -5.06 22.19
N LEU A 202 29.38 -4.28 21.11
CA LEU A 202 30.41 -3.23 20.99
C LEU A 202 29.87 -1.89 21.50
N PHE A 203 28.69 -1.49 21.02
CA PHE A 203 28.06 -0.23 21.41
C PHE A 203 26.56 -0.44 21.62
N GLY A 204 26.19 -0.79 22.85
CA GLY A 204 24.79 -0.98 23.21
C GLY A 204 24.54 -0.95 24.71
N LYS A 205 23.44 -0.31 25.11
CA LYS A 205 22.91 -0.42 26.47
C LYS A 205 21.73 -1.38 26.49
N SER A 206 21.54 -2.11 27.59
CA SER A 206 20.27 -2.79 27.83
C SER A 206 19.13 -1.79 27.91
N GLY A 207 17.94 -2.26 27.55
CA GLY A 207 16.70 -1.53 27.72
C GLY A 207 16.42 -1.30 29.20
N GLN A 208 15.98 -0.10 29.52
CA GLN A 208 15.65 0.26 30.89
C GLN A 208 14.14 0.12 31.11
N PRO A 209 13.70 -0.32 32.31
CA PRO A 209 12.31 -0.16 32.70
C PRO A 209 12.03 1.35 32.79
N VAL A 210 10.93 1.82 32.19
CA VAL A 210 10.42 3.13 32.60
C VAL A 210 9.91 2.98 34.04
N LEU A 211 10.70 3.47 35.00
CA LEU A 211 10.16 3.74 36.32
C LEU A 211 8.95 4.65 36.08
N SER A 212 7.74 4.17 36.37
CA SER A 212 6.67 5.09 36.68
C SER A 212 7.18 5.84 37.90
N ALA A 213 7.60 7.10 37.70
CA ALA A 213 7.96 7.95 38.81
C ALA A 213 6.75 7.92 39.77
N LEU A 214 6.94 7.34 40.95
CA LEU A 214 6.03 7.54 42.07
C LEU A 214 6.08 9.04 42.38
N PHE A 215 5.12 9.78 41.86
CA PHE A 215 4.68 11.06 42.35
C PHE A 215 3.16 11.11 42.25
#